data_AF-A0A9X2KMB2-F1
#
_entry.id   AF-A0A9X2KMB2-F1
#
_cell.length_a   1.000
_cell.length_b   1.000
_cell.length_c   1.000
_cell.angle_alpha   90.00
_cell.angle_beta   90.00
_cell.angle_gamma   90.00
#
_symmetry.space_group_name_H-M   'P 1'
#
loop_
_entity.id
_entity.type
_entity.pdbx_description
1 polymer ?
#
loop_
_entity_poly.entity_id
_entity_poly.type
_entity_poly.pdbx_seq_one_letter_code
_entity_poly.pdbx_strand_id
1 'polypeptide(L)' 'MMCAAANGDLSLMECMDAVTGEPRYVLCAVSLQGNDYVMTPFGHLHNGNPYEAYVPPGGSRLEAPAPPG' A
#
# COMPACT_ATOMS: atom_id res chain seq x y z
N MET A 1 3.93 5.17 13.49
CA MET A 1 3.39 5.90 12.32
C MET A 1 4.56 6.18 11.38
N MET A 2 4.46 5.83 10.10
CA MET A 2 5.58 5.88 9.16
C MET A 2 5.86 7.33 8.76
N CYS A 3 7.03 7.88 9.08
CA CYS A 3 7.36 9.31 8.88
C CYS A 3 7.18 9.78 7.43
N ALA A 4 7.41 8.90 6.44
CA ALA A 4 7.24 9.21 5.02
C ALA A 4 5.81 9.62 4.66
N ALA A 5 4.79 8.95 5.22
CA ALA A 5 3.39 9.31 4.95
C ALA A 5 3.02 10.65 5.58
N ALA A 6 3.54 10.95 6.77
CA ALA A 6 3.30 12.21 7.46
C ALA A 6 3.98 13.40 6.76
N ASN A 7 5.11 13.16 6.10
CA ASN A 7 5.88 14.19 5.39
C ASN A 7 5.42 14.40 3.93
N GLY A 8 4.49 13.60 3.42
CA GLY A 8 4.07 13.66 2.01
C GLY A 8 5.05 13.00 1.04
N ASP A 9 6.03 12.26 1.55
CA ASP A 9 7.05 11.54 0.77
C ASP A 9 6.57 10.15 0.31
N LEU A 10 5.26 9.92 0.30
CA LEU A 10 4.65 8.67 -0.12
C LEU A 10 3.97 8.85 -1.48
N SER A 11 4.35 8.01 -2.44
CA SER A 11 3.69 7.93 -3.74
C SER A 11 3.08 6.55 -3.96
N LEU A 12 1.95 6.53 -4.65
CA LEU A 12 1.33 5.32 -5.17
C LEU A 12 1.69 5.18 -6.65
N MET A 13 2.37 4.10 -7.01
CA MET A 13 2.80 3.85 -8.37
C MET A 13 2.18 2.57 -8.91
N GLU A 14 1.56 2.64 -10.08
CA GLU A 14 1.19 1.43 -10.81
C GLU A 14 2.44 0.84 -11.47
N CYS A 15 2.80 -0.37 -11.08
CA CYS A 15 3.93 -1.14 -11.58
C CYS A 15 3.41 -2.36 -12.33
N MET A 16 4.23 -2.93 -13.21
CA MET A 16 3.94 -4.22 -13.82
C MET A 16 4.70 -5.31 -13.06
N ASP A 17 4.01 -6.37 -12.66
CA ASP A 17 4.64 -7.55 -12.07
C ASP A 17 5.64 -8.13 -13.08
N ALA A 18 6.90 -8.26 -12.66
CA ALA A 18 7.99 -8.64 -13.56
C ALA A 18 7.88 -10.09 -14.08
N VAL A 19 7.10 -10.94 -13.41
CA VAL A 19 6.92 -12.35 -13.77
C VAL A 19 5.61 -12.56 -14.53
N THR A 20 4.52 -11.96 -14.07
CA THR A 20 3.18 -12.20 -14.64
C THR A 20 2.74 -11.15 -15.66
N GLY A 21 3.33 -9.95 -15.64
CA GLY A 21 2.91 -8.84 -16.47
C GLY A 21 1.64 -8.13 -15.98
N GLU A 22 1.10 -8.50 -14.81
CA GLU A 22 -0.11 -7.88 -14.28
C GLU A 22 0.17 -6.51 -13.64
N PRO A 23 -0.75 -5.54 -13.76
CA PRO A 23 -0.63 -4.28 -13.03
C PRO A 23 -0.74 -4.52 -11.51
N ARG A 24 0.11 -3.82 -10.76
CA ARG A 24 0.23 -3.87 -9.30
C ARG A 24 0.44 -2.47 -8.77
N TYR A 25 -0.36 -2.04 -7.80
CA TYR A 25 -0.15 -0.78 -7.12
C TYR A 25 0.89 -0.94 -6.03
N VAL A 26 1.99 -0.19 -6.10
CA VAL A 26 3.13 -0.28 -5.19
C VAL A 26 3.24 0.99 -4.37
N LEU A 27 3.38 0.82 -3.06
CA LEU A 27 3.72 1.89 -2.14
C LEU A 27 5.23 2.15 -2.20
N CYS A 28 5.59 3.39 -2.49
CA CYS A 28 6.98 3.82 -2.60
C CYS A 28 7.28 4.97 -1.64
N ALA A 29 8.44 4.92 -0.98
CA ALA A 29 9.06 6.15 -0.50
C ALA A 29 9.61 6.93 -1.68
N VAL A 30 9.39 8.24 -1.66
CA VAL A 30 9.98 9.19 -2.60
C VAL A 30 11.08 9.94 -1.88
N SER A 31 12.23 10.07 -2.50
CA SER A 31 13.30 10.95 -2.04
C SER A 31 13.84 11.75 -3.20
N LEU A 32 14.23 13.00 -2.96
CA LEU A 32 14.96 13.81 -3.93
C LEU A 32 16.47 13.62 -3.67
N GLN A 33 17.20 13.10 -4.66
CA GLN A 33 18.66 13.00 -4.62
C GLN A 33 19.25 13.86 -5.73
N GLY A 34 19.84 14.99 -5.34
CA GLY A 34 20.28 16.01 -6.28
C GLY A 34 19.08 16.60 -7.01
N ASN A 35 18.99 16.34 -8.32
CA ASN A 35 17.90 16.81 -9.19
C ASN A 35 16.93 15.68 -9.59
N ASP A 36 17.11 14.47 -9.06
CA ASP A 36 16.34 13.29 -9.46
C ASP A 36 15.46 12.77 -8.32
N TYR A 37 14.24 12.35 -8.66
CA TYR A 37 13.37 11.63 -7.73
C TYR A 37 13.69 10.14 -7.75
N VAL A 38 14.05 9.60 -6.58
CA VAL A 38 14.29 8.18 -6.36
C VAL A 38 13.08 7.59 -5.65
N MET A 39 12.42 6.63 -6.30
CA MET A 39 11.31 5.87 -5.73
C MET A 39 11.81 4.52 -5.19
N THR A 40 11.65 4.29 -3.89
CA THR A 40 12.01 3.03 -3.23
C THR A 40 10.74 2.23 -2.90
N PRO A 41 10.49 1.10 -3.57
CA PRO A 41 9.28 0.31 -3.33
C PRO A 41 9.34 -0.43 -2.00
N PHE A 42 8.29 -0.32 -1.19
CA PHE A 42 8.15 -1.03 0.08
C PHE A 42 7.29 -2.29 -0.03
N GLY A 43 6.27 -2.26 -0.89
CA GLY A 43 5.36 -3.39 -1.08
C GLY A 43 4.17 -3.05 -1.97
N HIS A 44 3.52 -4.07 -2.51
CA HIS A 44 2.30 -3.91 -3.29
C HIS A 44 1.08 -3.82 -2.36
N LEU A 45 0.06 -3.08 -2.79
CA LEU A 45 -1.26 -3.12 -2.18
C LEU A 45 -1.92 -4.47 -2.44
N HIS A 46 -2.71 -4.93 -1.48
CA HIS A 46 -3.46 -6.17 -1.61
C HIS A 46 -4.49 -6.04 -2.74
N ASN A 47 -4.56 -7.07 -3.60
CA ASN A 47 -5.59 -7.17 -4.62
C ASN A 47 -6.88 -7.69 -3.98
N GLY A 48 -7.67 -6.79 -3.42
CA GLY A 48 -8.93 -7.12 -2.74
C GLY A 48 -9.11 -6.32 -1.45
N ASN A 49 -10.01 -6.79 -0.59
CA ASN A 49 -10.27 -6.16 0.70
C ASN A 49 -9.16 -6.51 1.72
N PRO A 50 -8.27 -5.58 2.11
CA PRO A 50 -7.17 -5.88 3.02
C PRO A 50 -7.64 -6.33 4.40
N TYR A 51 -8.85 -5.96 4.84
CA TYR A 51 -9.42 -6.41 6.11
C TYR A 51 -9.79 -7.90 6.11
N GLU A 52 -9.94 -8.54 4.95
CA GLU A 52 -10.12 -9.99 4.86
C GLU A 52 -8.79 -10.74 5.00
N ALA A 53 -7.69 -10.09 4.62
CA ALA A 53 -6.34 -10.67 4.68
C ALA A 53 -5.61 -10.40 6.00
N TYR A 54 -5.90 -9.28 6.67
CA TYR A 54 -5.11 -8.82 7.83
C TYR A 54 -5.99 -8.41 9.01
N VAL A 55 -5.55 -8.77 10.22
CA VAL A 55 -6.10 -8.26 11.48
C VAL A 55 -5.20 -7.12 11.97
N PRO A 56 -5.75 -5.93 12.27
CA PRO A 56 -4.94 -4.81 12.71
C PRO A 56 -4.33 -5.05 14.11
N PRO A 57 -3.15 -4.50 14.40
CA PRO A 57 -2.61 -4.49 15.76
C PRO A 57 -3.58 -3.75 16.69
N GLY A 58 -4.02 -4.41 17.76
CA GLY A 58 -5.07 -3.91 18.66
C GLY A 58 -6.35 -4.76 18.67
N GLY A 59 -6.49 -5.69 17.72
CA GLY A 59 -7.44 -6.79 17.83
C GLY A 59 -8.91 -6.38 17.80
N SER A 60 -9.39 -5.95 16.64
CA SER A 60 -10.64 -6.48 16.11
C SER A 60 -10.64 -6.31 14.59
N ARG A 61 -11.03 -7.37 13.89
CA ARG A 61 -11.52 -7.28 12.52
C ARG A 61 -12.75 -6.38 12.60
N LEU A 62 -12.81 -5.28 11.85
CA LEU A 62 -14.05 -4.53 11.67
C LEU A 62 -15.10 -5.55 11.18
N GLU A 63 -16.04 -5.94 12.04
CA GLU A 63 -17.11 -6.86 11.65
C GLU A 63 -17.91 -6.18 10.54
N ALA A 64 -18.01 -6.83 9.38
CA ALA A 64 -18.92 -6.37 8.34
C ALA A 64 -20.35 -6.37 8.92
N PRO A 65 -21.17 -5.33 8.64
CA PRO A 65 -22.55 -5.31 9.12
C PRO A 65 -23.28 -6.56 8.62
N ALA A 66 -24.02 -7.23 9.51
CA ALA A 66 -24.80 -8.41 9.17
C ALA A 66 -25.83 -8.07 8.06
N PRO A 67 -26.09 -8.98 7.11
CA PRO A 67 -27.08 -8.76 6.07
C PRO A 67 -28.47 -8.55 6.70
N PRO A 68 -29.34 -7.71 6.11
CA PRO A 68 -30.72 -7.60 6.56
C PRO A 68 -31.44 -8.94 6.35
N GLY A 69 -32.14 -9.39 7.41
CA GLY A 69 -32.95 -10.60 7.39
C GLY A 69 -34.29 -10.46 6.67
#